data_AF-A0A8E7KCT7-F1
#
_entry.id   AF-A0A8E7KCT7-F1
#
_cell.length_a   1.000
_cell.length_b   1.000
_cell.length_c   1.000
_cell.angle_alpha   90.00
_cell.angle_beta   90.00
_cell.angle_gamma   90.00
#
_symmetry.space_group_name_H-M   'P 1'
#
loop_
_entity.id
_entity.type
_entity.pdbx_description
1 polymer ?
#
loop_
_entity_poly.entity_id
_entity_poly.type
_entity_poly.pdbx_seq_one_letter_code
_entity_poly.pdbx_strand_id
1 'polypeptide(L)'
;MQNNRISGVLIFALLTALVQPVSGLASELRFKGNLLDRPCQLDPSSAAQEVTFMDTASHIYHVWPGKSYEEEFQIKLVNCYVTTMGKTVELTFKGTEEPKLPGYLQVSGVNRGKLGIGIIDTDGSSLLKLNKVHNHEQGNRVDKDSVTLDFRAFVQATSEAITNKSVQTGDYSSTATFELLYK
;
A
#
# COMPACT_ATOMS: atom_id res chain seq x y z
N MET A 1 -17.45 96.17 -66.81
CA MET A 1 -18.19 96.01 -65.55
C MET A 1 -18.23 94.53 -65.19
N GLN A 2 -17.43 94.16 -64.21
CA GLN A 2 -17.47 92.85 -63.54
C GLN A 2 -18.87 92.60 -62.97
N ASN A 3 -19.38 91.37 -63.10
CA ASN A 3 -19.56 90.57 -61.90
C ASN A 3 -19.70 89.09 -62.19
N ASN A 4 -19.09 88.35 -61.27
CA ASN A 4 -18.65 86.97 -61.35
C ASN A 4 -19.81 85.96 -61.31
N ARG A 5 -19.65 84.95 -62.15
CA ARG A 5 -20.08 83.55 -61.99
C ARG A 5 -19.93 83.07 -60.54
N ILE A 6 -20.80 82.17 -60.05
CA ILE A 6 -20.44 80.83 -59.51
C ILE A 6 -21.68 79.91 -59.57
N SER A 7 -21.53 78.78 -60.25
CA SER A 7 -22.45 77.62 -60.29
C SER A 7 -22.36 76.82 -58.99
N GLY A 8 -23.50 76.30 -58.49
CA GLY A 8 -23.54 75.33 -57.40
C GLY A 8 -24.37 74.11 -57.77
N VAL A 9 -23.76 73.14 -58.46
CA VAL A 9 -24.34 71.81 -58.69
C VAL A 9 -23.97 70.96 -57.48
N LEU A 10 -24.95 70.61 -56.65
CA LEU A 10 -24.79 69.71 -55.50
C LEU A 10 -24.88 68.25 -55.97
N ILE A 11 -23.72 67.64 -56.22
CA ILE A 11 -23.56 66.20 -56.44
C ILE A 11 -23.44 65.54 -55.06
N PHE A 12 -24.47 64.80 -54.64
CA PHE A 12 -24.44 64.01 -53.41
C PHE A 12 -23.66 62.71 -53.67
N ALA A 13 -22.34 62.73 -53.45
CA ALA A 13 -21.50 61.54 -53.55
C ALA A 13 -21.74 60.64 -52.33
N LEU A 14 -22.39 59.50 -52.56
CA LEU A 14 -22.66 58.46 -51.57
C LEU A 14 -21.32 57.79 -51.15
N LEU A 15 -20.78 58.18 -49.99
CA LEU A 15 -19.57 57.57 -49.44
C LEU A 15 -19.94 56.31 -48.64
N THR A 16 -20.04 55.15 -49.31
CA THR A 16 -20.15 53.87 -48.60
C THR A 16 -18.81 53.53 -47.96
N ALA A 17 -18.69 53.74 -46.66
CA ALA A 17 -17.55 53.27 -45.88
C ALA A 17 -17.56 51.74 -45.83
N LEU A 18 -16.70 51.08 -46.61
CA LEU A 18 -16.31 49.70 -46.33
C LEU A 18 -15.35 49.72 -45.15
N VAL A 19 -15.79 49.25 -43.99
CA VAL A 19 -14.88 48.86 -42.91
C VAL A 19 -15.13 47.39 -42.60
N GLN A 20 -14.08 46.59 -42.83
CA GLN A 20 -14.11 45.14 -42.87
C GLN A 20 -14.42 44.52 -41.50
N PRO A 21 -14.97 43.29 -41.44
CA PRO A 21 -15.06 42.57 -40.19
C PRO A 21 -13.64 42.33 -39.64
N VAL A 22 -13.35 42.84 -38.44
CA VAL A 22 -12.14 42.49 -37.71
C VAL A 22 -12.27 41.01 -37.33
N SER A 23 -11.70 40.13 -38.13
CA SER A 23 -11.53 38.73 -37.75
C SER A 23 -10.51 38.70 -36.61
N GLY A 24 -11.01 38.52 -35.38
CA GLY A 24 -10.17 38.34 -34.21
C GLY A 24 -9.22 37.16 -34.43
N LEU A 25 -7.93 37.37 -34.15
CA LEU A 25 -6.93 36.30 -34.14
C LEU A 25 -7.32 35.31 -33.02
N ALA A 26 -7.96 34.21 -33.39
CA ALA A 26 -8.23 33.11 -32.48
C ALA A 26 -6.97 32.24 -32.40
N SER A 27 -6.24 32.36 -31.31
CA SER A 27 -5.11 31.48 -31.00
C SER A 27 -5.62 30.25 -30.26
N GLU A 28 -5.34 29.06 -30.80
CA GLU A 28 -5.69 27.80 -30.14
C GLU A 28 -4.71 27.52 -29.00
N LEU A 29 -5.20 27.53 -27.76
CA LEU A 29 -4.45 27.15 -26.57
C LEU A 29 -4.72 25.67 -26.26
N ARG A 30 -3.67 24.85 -26.25
CA ARG A 30 -3.76 23.42 -25.96
C ARG A 30 -3.12 23.11 -24.62
N PHE A 31 -3.94 22.69 -23.66
CA PHE A 31 -3.49 22.22 -22.36
C PHE A 31 -3.37 20.69 -22.37
N LYS A 32 -2.26 20.17 -21.86
CA LYS A 32 -2.06 18.74 -21.63
C LYS A 32 -1.46 18.53 -20.24
N GLY A 33 -1.92 17.50 -19.56
CA GLY A 33 -1.41 17.06 -18.27
C GLY A 33 -1.43 15.54 -18.16
N ASN A 34 -0.60 14.99 -17.28
CA ASN A 34 -0.61 13.59 -16.90
C ASN A 34 -0.74 13.54 -15.37
N LEU A 35 -1.77 12.87 -14.88
CA LEU A 35 -1.99 12.66 -13.44
C LEU A 35 -1.53 11.24 -13.10
N LEU A 36 -0.58 11.13 -12.18
CA LEU A 36 -0.06 9.86 -11.69
C LEU A 36 -0.58 9.61 -10.27
N ASP A 37 -1.29 8.50 -10.06
CA ASP A 37 -1.59 7.99 -8.71
C ASP A 37 -0.45 7.07 -8.28
N ARG A 38 0.62 7.66 -7.76
CA ARG A 38 1.74 6.88 -7.21
C ARG A 38 1.49 6.66 -5.72
N PRO A 39 1.31 5.42 -5.25
CA PRO A 39 1.25 5.13 -3.83
C PRO A 39 2.62 5.36 -3.15
N CYS A 40 2.70 5.10 -1.85
CA CYS A 40 3.98 5.01 -1.17
C CYS A 40 4.87 3.94 -1.81
N GLN A 41 6.18 4.14 -1.71
CA GLN A 41 7.18 3.15 -2.09
C GLN A 41 7.40 2.17 -0.94
N LEU A 42 7.49 0.88 -1.23
CA LEU A 42 7.95 -0.10 -0.26
C LEU A 42 9.45 0.10 -0.02
N ASP A 43 9.86 0.24 1.23
CA ASP A 43 11.28 0.32 1.58
C ASP A 43 12.00 -0.96 1.11
N PRO A 44 13.18 -0.88 0.49
CA PRO A 44 13.92 -2.07 0.04
C PRO A 44 14.21 -3.07 1.16
N SER A 45 14.43 -2.58 2.39
CA SER A 45 14.59 -3.43 3.57
C SER A 45 13.32 -4.18 3.97
N SER A 46 12.15 -3.81 3.42
CA SER A 46 10.87 -4.48 3.61
C SER A 46 10.44 -5.39 2.46
N ALA A 47 11.14 -5.38 1.32
CA ALA A 47 10.76 -6.19 0.16
C ALA A 47 11.07 -7.69 0.33
N ALA A 48 12.18 -8.02 0.98
CA ALA A 48 12.60 -9.38 1.27
C ALA A 48 13.23 -9.41 2.65
N GLN A 49 12.41 -9.71 3.66
CA GLN A 49 12.83 -9.81 5.05
C GLN A 49 12.97 -11.27 5.46
N GLU A 50 14.05 -11.57 6.17
CA GLU A 50 14.22 -12.81 6.89
C GLU A 50 14.04 -12.52 8.38
N VAL A 51 13.02 -13.13 8.99
CA VAL A 51 12.78 -13.04 10.43
C VAL A 51 13.37 -14.28 11.09
N THR A 52 14.55 -14.12 11.70
CA THR A 52 15.25 -15.21 12.38
C THR A 52 14.78 -15.31 13.82
N PHE A 53 14.20 -16.45 14.19
CA PHE A 53 13.83 -16.75 15.57
C PHE A 53 15.06 -17.13 16.39
N MET A 54 15.06 -16.78 17.67
CA MET A 54 16.04 -17.32 18.62
C MET A 54 16.02 -18.85 18.67
N ASP A 55 17.21 -19.44 18.85
CA ASP A 55 17.35 -20.87 19.11
C ASP A 55 16.57 -21.25 20.37
N THR A 56 15.64 -22.19 20.23
CA THR A 56 14.74 -22.62 21.30
C THR A 56 14.85 -24.12 21.52
N ALA A 57 15.00 -24.52 22.79
CA ALA A 57 15.01 -25.94 23.15
C ALA A 57 13.63 -26.57 22.88
N SER A 58 13.60 -27.73 22.21
CA SER A 58 12.35 -28.40 21.83
C SER A 58 11.38 -28.64 23.01
N HIS A 59 11.91 -28.77 24.22
CA HIS A 59 11.13 -28.93 25.46
C HIS A 59 10.14 -27.78 25.74
N ILE A 60 10.40 -26.55 25.29
CA ILE A 60 9.46 -25.44 25.50
C ILE A 60 8.13 -25.69 24.77
N TYR A 61 8.15 -26.50 23.71
CA TYR A 61 6.99 -26.86 22.90
C TYR A 61 6.28 -28.13 23.40
N HIS A 62 6.79 -28.76 24.46
CA HIS A 62 6.20 -29.96 25.07
C HIS A 62 5.31 -29.64 26.28
N VAL A 63 5.26 -28.36 26.67
CA VAL A 63 4.49 -27.88 27.82
C VAL A 63 3.69 -26.66 27.40
N TRP A 64 2.48 -26.49 27.93
CA TRP A 64 1.67 -25.30 27.68
C TRP A 64 2.41 -24.02 28.15
N PRO A 65 2.45 -22.93 27.35
CA PRO A 65 1.67 -22.68 26.13
C PRO A 65 2.26 -23.22 24.82
N GLY A 66 3.47 -23.80 24.84
CA GLY A 66 4.12 -24.32 23.65
C GLY A 66 4.49 -23.23 22.64
N LYS A 67 4.96 -22.08 23.13
CA LYS A 67 5.19 -20.85 22.37
C LYS A 67 6.64 -20.36 22.53
N SER A 68 7.24 -19.86 21.45
CA SER A 68 8.56 -19.22 21.46
C SER A 68 8.51 -17.77 21.96
N TYR A 69 9.69 -17.16 22.10
CA TYR A 69 9.80 -15.70 22.15
C TYR A 69 9.29 -15.06 20.85
N GLU A 70 8.87 -13.79 20.96
CA GLU A 70 8.39 -12.99 19.84
C GLU A 70 9.56 -12.23 19.20
N GLU A 71 9.65 -12.27 17.88
CA GLU A 71 10.60 -11.48 17.09
C GLU A 71 9.88 -10.32 16.43
N GLU A 72 10.41 -9.11 16.58
CA GLU A 72 9.84 -7.92 15.97
C GLU A 72 10.31 -7.77 14.52
N PHE A 73 9.40 -7.36 13.64
CA PHE A 73 9.72 -6.97 12.27
C PHE A 73 8.81 -5.85 11.79
N GLN A 74 9.24 -5.10 10.79
CA GLN A 74 8.55 -3.89 10.36
C GLN A 74 8.42 -3.84 8.85
N ILE A 75 7.24 -3.46 8.35
CA ILE A 75 7.03 -3.14 6.94
C ILE A 75 6.95 -1.62 6.81
N LYS A 76 7.92 -1.02 6.12
CA LYS A 76 8.07 0.41 5.96
C LYS A 76 7.64 0.85 4.57
N LEU A 77 6.75 1.83 4.55
CA LEU A 77 6.32 2.53 3.35
C LEU A 77 6.90 3.94 3.42
N VAL A 78 7.66 4.32 2.40
CA VAL A 78 8.40 5.58 2.34
C VAL A 78 8.00 6.38 1.11
N ASN A 79 8.33 7.67 1.08
CA ASN A 79 8.06 8.55 -0.06
C ASN A 79 6.58 8.53 -0.49
N CYS A 80 5.65 8.56 0.47
CA CYS A 80 4.22 8.64 0.19
C CYS A 80 3.88 9.97 -0.51
N TYR A 81 3.23 9.88 -1.67
CA TYR A 81 2.84 11.06 -2.44
C TYR A 81 1.63 11.76 -1.83
N VAL A 82 1.51 13.06 -2.10
CA VAL A 82 0.35 13.88 -1.68
C VAL A 82 -0.99 13.32 -2.15
N THR A 83 -1.02 12.59 -3.28
CA THR A 83 -2.22 11.93 -3.81
C THR A 83 -2.66 10.71 -3.00
N THR A 84 -1.76 10.14 -2.21
CA THR A 84 -2.03 9.04 -1.27
C THR A 84 -2.42 9.56 0.12
N MET A 85 -2.24 10.86 0.38
CA MET A 85 -2.47 11.41 1.70
C MET A 85 -3.96 11.37 2.05
N GLY A 86 -4.26 10.85 3.24
CA GLY A 86 -5.60 10.61 3.72
C GLY A 86 -6.25 9.29 3.26
N LYS A 87 -5.62 8.56 2.33
CA LYS A 87 -5.99 7.18 1.96
C LYS A 87 -5.65 6.21 3.10
N THR A 88 -6.27 5.04 3.05
CA THR A 88 -5.93 3.90 3.91
C THR A 88 -5.07 2.92 3.12
N VAL A 89 -3.93 2.52 3.68
CA VAL A 89 -3.17 1.38 3.20
C VAL A 89 -3.61 0.12 3.93
N GLU A 90 -4.01 -0.88 3.16
CA GLU A 90 -4.39 -2.20 3.62
C GLU A 90 -3.29 -3.20 3.24
N LEU A 91 -2.71 -3.83 4.25
CA LEU A 91 -1.79 -4.95 4.12
C LEU A 91 -2.51 -6.27 4.41
N THR A 92 -2.30 -7.27 3.54
CA THR A 92 -2.80 -8.63 3.72
C THR A 92 -1.66 -9.63 3.61
N PHE A 93 -1.42 -10.45 4.64
CA PHE A 93 -0.50 -11.58 4.57
C PHE A 93 -1.18 -12.81 3.96
N LYS A 94 -0.46 -13.51 3.08
CA LYS A 94 -0.86 -14.76 2.44
C LYS A 94 0.24 -15.80 2.62
N GLY A 95 -0.16 -17.02 2.91
CA GLY A 95 0.74 -18.16 3.03
C GLY A 95 -0.05 -19.44 3.24
N THR A 96 0.67 -20.57 3.26
CA THR A 96 0.04 -21.86 3.56
C THR A 96 -0.26 -21.91 5.05
N GLU A 97 -1.53 -22.08 5.40
CA GLU A 97 -1.97 -22.18 6.80
C GLU A 97 -1.71 -23.59 7.36
N GLU A 98 -1.36 -23.69 8.64
CA GLU A 98 -1.23 -24.98 9.33
C GLU A 98 -2.62 -25.52 9.71
N PRO A 99 -3.08 -26.66 9.16
CA PRO A 99 -4.44 -27.14 9.39
C PRO A 99 -4.82 -27.35 10.86
N LYS A 100 -3.84 -27.64 11.72
CA LYS A 100 -4.05 -27.85 13.16
C LYS A 100 -3.93 -26.57 14.00
N LEU A 101 -3.56 -25.44 13.38
CA LEU A 101 -3.41 -24.12 14.01
C LEU A 101 -3.97 -23.04 13.07
N PRO A 102 -5.30 -22.83 13.07
CA PRO A 102 -5.91 -21.77 12.26
C PRO A 102 -5.32 -20.38 12.59
N GLY A 103 -4.96 -19.61 11.57
CA GLY A 103 -4.29 -18.31 11.65
C GLY A 103 -2.76 -18.40 11.65
N TYR A 104 -2.17 -19.60 11.67
CA TYR A 104 -0.72 -19.78 11.71
C TYR A 104 -0.20 -20.29 10.37
N LEU A 105 0.98 -19.83 9.98
CA LEU A 105 1.69 -20.33 8.80
C LEU A 105 2.24 -21.73 9.07
N GLN A 106 2.05 -22.63 8.12
CA GLN A 106 2.64 -23.96 8.13
C GLN A 106 4.15 -23.89 7.99
N VAL A 107 4.85 -24.67 8.81
CA VAL A 107 6.30 -24.84 8.68
C VAL A 107 6.68 -26.03 7.81
N SER A 108 7.87 -25.97 7.23
CA SER A 108 8.55 -27.09 6.59
C SER A 108 9.40 -27.89 7.61
N GLY A 109 10.08 -28.94 7.15
CA GLY A 109 11.00 -29.74 7.96
C GLY A 109 10.32 -30.82 8.81
N VAL A 110 11.07 -31.35 9.78
CA VAL A 110 10.65 -32.50 10.64
C VAL A 110 9.47 -32.16 11.58
N ASN A 111 9.16 -30.87 11.71
CA ASN A 111 8.10 -30.34 12.56
C ASN A 111 6.87 -29.84 11.77
N ARG A 112 6.79 -30.10 10.46
CA ARG A 112 5.57 -29.89 9.67
C ARG A 112 4.38 -30.58 10.34
N GLY A 113 3.26 -29.87 10.48
CA GLY A 113 2.06 -30.39 11.16
C GLY A 113 2.15 -30.42 12.69
N LYS A 114 3.24 -29.93 13.29
CA LYS A 114 3.47 -29.87 14.74
C LYS A 114 3.69 -28.46 15.25
N LEU A 115 4.33 -27.61 14.44
CA LEU A 115 4.56 -26.19 14.69
C LEU A 115 3.86 -25.35 13.62
N GLY A 116 3.54 -24.11 13.98
CA GLY A 116 3.11 -23.06 13.06
C GLY A 116 3.68 -21.71 13.49
N ILE A 117 3.78 -20.76 12.56
CA ILE A 117 4.26 -19.39 12.84
C ILE A 117 3.05 -18.46 12.92
N GLY A 118 2.87 -17.81 14.07
CA GLY A 118 1.86 -16.79 14.29
C GLY A 118 2.46 -15.40 14.07
N ILE A 119 1.65 -14.48 13.56
CA ILE A 119 2.02 -13.06 13.41
C ILE A 119 1.09 -12.26 14.32
N ILE A 120 1.65 -11.45 15.20
CA ILE A 120 0.93 -10.43 15.97
C ILE A 120 0.80 -9.19 15.09
N ASP A 121 -0.42 -8.70 14.99
CA ASP A 121 -0.83 -7.57 14.17
C ASP A 121 -0.29 -6.23 14.71
N THR A 122 -0.49 -5.14 13.97
CA THR A 122 0.01 -3.79 14.30
C THR A 122 -0.60 -3.17 15.55
N ASP A 123 -1.65 -3.77 16.10
CA ASP A 123 -2.20 -3.42 17.42
C ASP A 123 -1.33 -3.95 18.57
N GLY A 124 -0.32 -4.76 18.26
CA GLY A 124 0.62 -5.32 19.22
C GLY A 124 0.04 -6.39 20.14
N SER A 125 -1.15 -6.93 19.87
CA SER A 125 -1.76 -7.96 20.74
C SER A 125 -2.59 -9.02 20.03
N SER A 126 -3.25 -8.67 18.91
CA SER A 126 -4.10 -9.60 18.18
C SER A 126 -3.28 -10.50 17.27
N LEU A 127 -3.68 -11.77 17.17
CA LEU A 127 -3.18 -12.64 16.12
C LEU A 127 -3.71 -12.15 14.77
N LEU A 128 -2.80 -11.84 13.85
CA LEU A 128 -3.12 -11.49 12.48
C LEU A 128 -3.80 -12.67 11.80
N LYS A 129 -4.92 -12.39 11.13
CA LYS A 129 -5.65 -13.40 10.35
C LYS A 129 -5.08 -13.43 8.94
N LEU A 130 -4.56 -14.58 8.51
CA LEU A 130 -4.12 -14.77 7.13
C LEU A 130 -5.28 -14.52 6.15
N ASN A 131 -4.95 -13.95 4.98
CA ASN A 131 -5.91 -13.57 3.94
C ASN A 131 -6.94 -12.51 4.37
N LYS A 132 -6.69 -11.80 5.47
CA LYS A 132 -7.47 -10.65 5.93
C LYS A 132 -6.60 -9.41 6.01
N VAL A 133 -7.26 -8.26 5.92
CA VAL A 133 -6.62 -6.96 6.10
C VAL A 133 -6.18 -6.83 7.56
N HIS A 134 -4.94 -6.40 7.76
CA HIS A 134 -4.36 -6.12 9.08
C HIS A 134 -5.14 -5.04 9.85
N ASN A 135 -4.83 -4.90 11.13
CA ASN A 135 -5.44 -3.93 12.04
C ASN A 135 -6.97 -4.05 12.08
N HIS A 136 -7.49 -5.24 12.41
CA HIS A 136 -8.94 -5.51 12.52
C HIS A 136 -9.73 -5.18 11.24
N GLU A 137 -9.15 -5.50 10.08
CA GLU A 137 -9.71 -5.21 8.77
C GLU A 137 -9.88 -3.70 8.47
N GLN A 138 -9.22 -2.82 9.24
CA GLN A 138 -9.28 -1.35 9.05
C GLN A 138 -8.09 -0.80 8.25
N GLY A 139 -6.95 -1.49 8.25
CA GLY A 139 -5.70 -0.95 7.71
C GLY A 139 -5.18 0.29 8.46
N ASN A 140 -4.23 0.99 7.86
CA ASN A 140 -3.59 2.17 8.46
C ASN A 140 -3.72 3.39 7.56
N ARG A 141 -3.98 4.56 8.15
CA ARG A 141 -4.07 5.80 7.39
C ARG A 141 -2.68 6.28 6.96
N VAL A 142 -2.60 6.77 5.73
CA VAL A 142 -1.43 7.46 5.21
C VAL A 142 -1.60 8.95 5.49
N ASP A 143 -1.20 9.39 6.68
CA ASP A 143 -1.31 10.80 7.10
C ASP A 143 0.04 11.54 7.07
N LYS A 144 1.13 10.84 6.73
CA LYS A 144 2.51 11.36 6.62
C LYS A 144 3.19 10.85 5.35
N ASP A 145 4.39 11.36 5.09
CA ASP A 145 5.28 10.94 4.00
C ASP A 145 5.81 9.50 4.15
N SER A 146 5.60 8.88 5.31
CA SER A 146 5.95 7.49 5.62
C SER A 146 4.92 6.83 6.53
N VAL A 147 4.81 5.51 6.41
CA VAL A 147 4.00 4.64 7.27
C VAL A 147 4.85 3.44 7.68
N THR A 148 4.99 3.20 8.98
CA THR A 148 5.62 2.00 9.53
C THR A 148 4.54 1.10 10.11
N LEU A 149 4.52 -0.15 9.68
CA LEU A 149 3.65 -1.19 10.20
C LEU A 149 4.50 -2.16 11.03
N ASP A 150 4.30 -2.12 12.35
CA ASP A 150 5.05 -2.93 13.31
C ASP A 150 4.34 -4.27 13.53
N PHE A 151 5.03 -5.37 13.32
CA PHE A 151 4.51 -6.72 13.54
C PHE A 151 5.44 -7.50 14.47
N ARG A 152 4.93 -8.59 15.04
CA ARG A 152 5.80 -9.57 15.73
C ARG A 152 5.48 -10.97 15.24
N ALA A 153 6.46 -11.85 15.20
CA ALA A 153 6.27 -13.24 14.83
C ALA A 153 6.66 -14.16 15.99
N PHE A 154 6.03 -15.31 16.11
CA PHE A 154 6.40 -16.34 17.07
C PHE A 154 6.03 -17.73 16.56
N VAL A 155 6.67 -18.75 17.12
CA VAL A 155 6.40 -20.15 16.83
C VAL A 155 5.45 -20.71 17.89
N GLN A 156 4.46 -21.47 17.44
CA GLN A 156 3.44 -22.11 18.26
C GLN A 156 3.37 -23.60 17.95
N ALA A 157 3.35 -24.43 18.99
CA ALA A 157 3.08 -25.84 18.85
C ALA A 157 1.57 -26.12 18.80
N THR A 158 1.19 -27.09 17.98
CA THR A 158 -0.17 -27.65 17.94
C THR A 158 -0.49 -28.33 19.28
N SER A 159 -1.75 -28.34 19.69
CA SER A 159 -2.16 -28.99 20.95
C SER A 159 -1.77 -30.48 20.97
N GLU A 160 -1.92 -31.19 19.84
CA GLU A 160 -1.52 -32.59 19.71
C GLU A 160 0.00 -32.76 19.88
N ALA A 161 0.81 -31.86 19.32
CA ALA A 161 2.25 -31.92 19.46
C ALA A 161 2.73 -31.71 20.89
N ILE A 162 2.05 -30.82 21.64
CA ILE A 162 2.28 -30.61 23.07
C ILE A 162 1.92 -31.88 23.85
N THR A 163 0.70 -32.41 23.69
CA THR A 163 0.22 -33.60 24.40
C THR A 163 1.11 -34.82 24.17
N ASN A 164 1.52 -35.05 22.91
CA ASN A 164 2.35 -36.19 22.53
C ASN A 164 3.86 -35.93 22.68
N LYS A 165 4.26 -34.74 23.14
CA LYS A 165 5.67 -34.29 23.22
C LYS A 165 6.46 -34.59 21.94
N SER A 166 5.83 -34.33 20.79
CA SER A 166 6.28 -34.86 19.50
C SER A 166 7.09 -33.88 18.65
N VAL A 167 7.28 -32.64 19.13
CA VAL A 167 8.19 -31.66 18.53
C VAL A 167 9.62 -32.16 18.65
N GLN A 168 10.34 -32.16 17.53
CA GLN A 168 11.69 -32.71 17.41
C GLN A 168 12.72 -31.60 17.17
N THR A 169 13.98 -31.87 17.48
CA THR A 169 15.09 -30.99 17.11
C THR A 169 15.30 -31.03 15.59
N GLY A 170 15.51 -29.87 14.99
CA GLY A 170 15.79 -29.72 13.57
C GLY A 170 15.24 -28.40 13.04
N ASP A 171 15.70 -28.05 11.84
CA ASP A 171 15.33 -26.78 11.21
C ASP A 171 13.87 -26.78 10.78
N TYR A 172 13.28 -25.59 10.84
CA TYR A 172 11.96 -25.29 10.31
C TYR A 172 12.00 -23.93 9.60
N SER A 173 11.17 -23.78 8.58
CA SER A 173 11.02 -22.51 7.87
C SER A 173 9.60 -22.37 7.35
N SER A 174 9.18 -21.15 7.07
CA SER A 174 7.93 -20.87 6.35
C SER A 174 8.13 -19.66 5.44
N THR A 175 7.23 -19.51 4.48
CA THR A 175 7.23 -18.37 3.57
C THR A 175 5.82 -17.80 3.51
N ALA A 176 5.74 -16.49 3.66
CA ALA A 176 4.54 -15.71 3.42
C ALA A 176 4.84 -14.59 2.43
N THR A 177 3.79 -14.13 1.78
CA THR A 177 3.78 -12.94 0.92
C THR A 177 2.83 -11.93 1.55
N PHE A 178 3.08 -10.65 1.33
CA PHE A 178 2.12 -9.61 1.69
C PHE A 178 1.75 -8.79 0.46
N GLU A 179 0.50 -8.34 0.44
CA GLU A 179 -0.02 -7.47 -0.61
C GLU A 179 -0.44 -6.15 0.01
N LEU A 180 -0.20 -5.05 -0.72
CA LEU A 180 -0.57 -3.70 -0.33
C LEU A 180 -1.66 -3.18 -1.27
N LEU A 181 -2.74 -2.65 -0.69
CA LEU A 181 -3.83 -2.00 -1.40
C LEU A 181 -4.07 -0.61 -0.79
N TYR A 182 -4.24 0.41 -1.62
CA TYR A 182 -4.52 1.77 -1.18
C TYR A 182 -5.97 2.13 -1.54
N LYS A 183 -6.74 2.59 -0.56
CA LYS A 183 -8.15 3.01 -0.71
C LYS A 183 -8.34 4.46 -0.31
#